data_AF-A0A949YXP8-F1
#
_entry.id   AF-A0A949YXP8-F1
#
_cell.length_a   1.000
_cell.length_b   1.000
_cell.length_c   1.000
_cell.angle_alpha   90.00
_cell.angle_beta   90.00
_cell.angle_gamma   90.00
#
_symmetry.space_group_name_H-M   'P 1'
#
loop_
_entity.id
_entity.type
_entity.pdbx_description
1 polymer ?
#
loop_
_entity_poly.entity_id
_entity_poly.type
_entity_poly.pdbx_seq_one_letter_code
_entity_poly.pdbx_strand_id
1 'polypeptide(L)'
;MAAPLISDVLPDLLEEMVYLAKQAGADPLESQLRALKIESICDCGDENCASFATAPVVKVANFVELQSMEGQLIIDLNAEDQVCFIEVLGRPDVKYLLEEYYDSEPS
;
A
#
# COMPACT_ATOMS: atom_id res chain seq x y z
N MET A 1 -18.23 -1.23 5.02
CA MET A 1 -17.55 -0.82 6.27
C MET A 1 -16.65 0.38 5.96
N ALA A 2 -16.15 1.09 6.97
CA ALA A 2 -15.15 2.13 6.72
C ALA A 2 -13.81 1.47 6.38
N ALA A 3 -13.12 1.95 5.36
CA ALA A 3 -11.80 1.45 5.00
C ALA A 3 -10.81 1.60 6.19
N PRO A 4 -10.07 0.53 6.55
CA PRO A 4 -9.13 0.58 7.67
C PRO A 4 -7.90 1.43 7.32
N LEU A 5 -7.24 2.00 8.32
CA LEU A 5 -5.94 2.65 8.10
C LEU A 5 -4.88 1.58 7.82
N ILE A 6 -3.89 1.91 6.98
CA ILE A 6 -2.74 1.03 6.78
C ILE A 6 -2.04 0.74 8.12
N SER A 7 -1.97 1.72 9.02
CA SER A 7 -1.37 1.55 10.35
C SER A 7 -2.04 0.49 11.22
N ASP A 8 -3.31 0.19 10.96
CA ASP A 8 -4.08 -0.77 11.75
C ASP A 8 -3.87 -2.21 11.26
N VAL A 9 -3.54 -2.38 9.98
CA VAL A 9 -3.44 -3.68 9.31
C VAL A 9 -1.99 -4.06 9.02
N LEU A 10 -1.19 -3.11 8.56
CA LEU A 10 0.18 -3.30 8.07
C LEU A 10 1.14 -2.25 8.69
N PRO A 11 1.26 -2.19 10.03
CA PRO A 11 2.05 -1.16 10.70
C PRO A 11 3.54 -1.20 10.31
N ASP A 12 4.12 -2.40 10.18
CA ASP A 12 5.54 -2.55 9.85
C ASP A 12 5.82 -2.17 8.39
N LEU A 13 4.92 -2.52 7.46
CA LEU A 13 5.02 -2.09 6.07
C LEU A 13 4.91 -0.57 5.95
N LEU A 14 4.03 0.07 6.74
CA LEU A 14 3.91 1.53 6.75
C LEU A 14 5.22 2.19 7.15
N GLU A 15 5.86 1.74 8.23
CA GLU A 15 7.14 2.32 8.66
C GLU A 15 8.26 2.04 7.65
N GLU A 16 8.29 0.86 7.04
CA GLU A 16 9.20 0.55 5.93
C GLU A 16 9.00 1.53 4.77
N MET A 17 7.76 1.69 4.29
CA MET A 17 7.46 2.60 3.17
C MET A 17 7.83 4.05 3.49
N VAL A 18 7.53 4.53 4.70
CA VAL A 18 7.89 5.89 5.12
C VAL A 18 9.40 6.06 5.14
N TYR A 19 10.14 5.08 5.66
CA TYR A 19 11.60 5.10 5.68
C TYR A 19 12.19 5.11 4.26
N LEU A 20 11.71 4.23 3.38
CA LEU A 20 12.19 4.13 2.00
C LEU A 20 11.81 5.36 1.16
N ALA A 21 10.62 5.93 1.36
CA ALA A 21 10.18 7.13 0.67
C ALA A 21 11.09 8.33 1.01
N LYS A 22 11.51 8.46 2.28
CA LYS A 22 12.49 9.48 2.70
C LYS A 22 13.84 9.28 2.01
N GLN A 23 14.32 8.04 1.92
CA GLN A 23 15.57 7.76 1.22
C GLN A 23 15.50 8.08 -0.27
N ALA A 24 14.33 7.90 -0.90
CA ALA A 24 14.08 8.25 -2.28
C ALA A 24 13.93 9.77 -2.52
N GLY A 25 13.98 10.61 -1.47
CA GLY A 25 13.75 12.06 -1.56
C GLY A 25 12.28 12.43 -1.80
N ALA A 26 11.36 11.51 -1.49
CA ALA A 26 9.92 11.69 -1.62
C ALA A 26 9.29 12.10 -0.27
N ASP A 27 9.91 13.03 0.44
CA ASP A 27 9.48 13.52 1.77
C ASP A 27 7.98 13.90 1.87
N PRO A 28 7.34 14.52 0.84
CA PRO A 28 5.91 14.86 0.91
C PRO A 28 5.00 13.64 1.13
N LEU A 29 5.43 12.43 0.75
CA LEU A 29 4.64 11.22 0.85
C LEU A 29 4.45 10.72 2.28
N GLU A 30 5.35 11.03 3.22
CA GLU A 30 5.23 10.55 4.61
C GLU A 30 3.86 10.90 5.21
N SER A 31 3.44 12.16 5.05
CA SER A 31 2.17 12.63 5.60
C SER A 31 0.97 11.92 4.98
N GLN A 32 1.06 11.60 3.69
CA GLN A 32 0.01 10.86 2.98
C GLN A 32 -0.03 9.42 3.48
N LEU A 33 1.11 8.71 3.44
CA LEU A 33 1.26 7.31 3.84
C LEU A 33 0.66 7.05 5.22
N ARG A 34 0.95 7.93 6.19
CA ARG A 34 0.46 7.80 7.57
C ARG A 34 -1.05 7.99 7.73
N ALA A 35 -1.73 8.60 6.75
CA ALA A 35 -3.17 8.82 6.74
C ALA A 35 -3.92 7.90 5.77
N LEU A 36 -3.21 7.02 5.06
CA LEU A 36 -3.82 6.17 4.04
C LEU A 36 -4.75 5.13 4.64
N LYS A 37 -5.81 4.89 3.88
CA LYS A 37 -6.75 3.79 4.10
C LYS A 37 -6.65 2.77 2.99
N ILE A 38 -6.96 1.53 3.31
CA ILE A 38 -7.04 0.43 2.36
C ILE A 38 -8.47 0.38 1.82
N GLU A 39 -8.70 0.97 0.65
CA GLU A 39 -10.02 1.07 0.02
C GLU A 39 -10.47 -0.27 -0.56
N SER A 40 -9.56 -1.01 -1.21
CA SER A 40 -9.84 -2.34 -1.74
C SER A 40 -8.55 -3.13 -2.00
N ILE A 41 -8.60 -4.44 -1.82
CA ILE A 41 -7.49 -5.35 -2.16
C ILE A 41 -7.54 -5.70 -3.65
N CYS A 42 -6.37 -5.84 -4.27
CA CYS A 42 -6.27 -6.31 -5.65
C CYS A 42 -6.75 -7.76 -5.79
N ASP A 43 -7.57 -8.03 -6.80
CA ASP A 43 -8.18 -9.34 -7.07
C ASP A 43 -7.66 -9.97 -8.38
N CYS A 44 -6.45 -9.62 -8.81
CA CYS A 44 -5.87 -10.06 -10.08
C CYS A 44 -5.63 -11.58 -10.18
N GLY A 45 -5.74 -12.31 -9.06
CA GLY A 45 -5.57 -13.76 -8.99
C GLY A 45 -4.11 -14.23 -8.94
N ASP A 46 -3.13 -13.32 -8.88
CA ASP A 46 -1.72 -13.67 -8.69
C ASP A 46 -1.44 -13.97 -7.21
N GLU A 47 -0.89 -15.14 -6.93
CA GLU A 47 -0.58 -15.57 -5.58
C GLU A 47 0.49 -14.71 -4.90
N ASN A 48 1.34 -14.02 -5.68
CA ASN A 48 2.40 -13.15 -5.18
C ASN A 48 1.98 -11.67 -5.08
N CYS A 49 0.74 -11.34 -5.46
CA CYS A 49 0.22 -9.98 -5.36
C CYS A 49 -0.45 -9.75 -4.00
N ALA A 50 -0.04 -8.69 -3.33
CA ALA A 50 -0.64 -8.16 -2.10
C ALA A 50 -0.99 -6.66 -2.25
N SER A 51 -1.12 -6.20 -3.50
CA SER A 51 -1.37 -4.80 -3.83
C SER A 51 -2.78 -4.35 -3.42
N PHE A 52 -2.94 -3.06 -3.16
CA PHE A 52 -4.23 -2.50 -2.74
C PHE A 52 -4.42 -1.05 -3.18
N ALA A 53 -5.68 -0.67 -3.39
CA ALA A 53 -6.08 0.69 -3.69
C ALA A 53 -6.23 1.51 -2.41
N THR A 54 -5.86 2.78 -2.50
CA THR A 54 -6.01 3.77 -1.42
C THR A 54 -6.98 4.89 -1.81
N ALA A 55 -7.54 4.81 -3.01
CA ALA A 55 -8.57 5.70 -3.52
C ALA A 55 -9.69 4.89 -4.20
N PRO A 56 -10.94 5.37 -4.19
CA PRO A 56 -12.07 4.71 -4.85
C PRO A 56 -11.90 4.54 -6.36
N VAL A 57 -11.11 5.41 -6.99
CA VAL A 57 -10.81 5.37 -8.42
C VAL A 57 -9.30 5.53 -8.60
N VAL A 58 -8.67 4.48 -9.11
CA VAL A 58 -7.23 4.46 -9.39
C VAL A 58 -6.97 5.03 -10.78
N LYS A 59 -6.22 6.13 -10.84
CA LYS A 59 -5.74 6.75 -12.08
C LYS A 59 -4.28 7.16 -11.90
N VAL A 60 -3.40 6.23 -12.22
CA VAL A 60 -1.96 6.42 -12.10
C VAL A 60 -1.48 7.44 -13.13
N ALA A 61 -0.72 8.43 -12.67
CA ALA A 61 -0.04 9.43 -13.50
C ALA A 61 1.48 9.40 -13.30
N ASN A 62 1.93 9.03 -12.11
CA ASN A 62 3.33 8.91 -11.75
C ASN A 62 3.51 7.79 -10.71
N PHE A 63 4.74 7.34 -10.49
CA PHE A 63 5.03 6.32 -9.48
C PHE A 63 6.37 6.59 -8.78
N VAL A 64 6.49 6.05 -7.57
CA VAL A 64 7.74 6.02 -6.80
C VAL A 64 8.04 4.57 -6.45
N GLU A 65 9.08 4.01 -7.08
CA GLU A 65 9.58 2.69 -6.75
C GLU A 65 10.49 2.77 -5.51
N LEU A 66 10.11 2.06 -4.45
CA LEU A 66 10.87 1.99 -3.22
C LEU A 66 11.89 0.86 -3.31
N GLN A 67 13.13 1.14 -2.91
CA GLN A 67 14.22 0.16 -2.91
C GLN A 67 14.11 -0.75 -1.67
N SER A 68 13.09 -1.59 -1.62
CA SER A 68 12.89 -2.58 -0.56
C SER A 68 13.93 -3.71 -0.64
N MET A 69 14.24 -4.31 0.51
CA MET A 69 15.12 -5.48 0.56
C MET A 69 14.40 -6.77 0.12
N GLU A 70 13.09 -6.80 0.32
CA GLU A 70 12.22 -7.93 0.00
C GLU A 70 11.10 -7.47 -0.92
N GLY A 71 10.76 -8.31 -1.90
CA GLY A 71 9.70 -8.03 -2.86
C GLY A 71 9.89 -6.74 -3.66
N GLN A 72 8.80 -6.26 -4.24
CA GLN A 72 8.72 -4.95 -4.88
C GLN A 72 7.67 -4.11 -4.16
N LEU A 73 8.01 -2.85 -3.90
CA LEU A 73 7.12 -1.85 -3.32
C LEU A 73 7.08 -0.62 -4.22
N ILE A 74 5.91 -0.32 -4.79
CA ILE A 74 5.71 0.83 -5.67
C ILE A 74 4.54 1.65 -5.13
N ILE A 75 4.74 2.96 -5.02
CA ILE A 75 3.69 3.90 -4.65
C ILE A 75 3.20 4.58 -5.93
N ASP A 76 1.96 4.32 -6.32
CA ASP A 76 1.33 4.97 -7.46
C ASP A 76 0.63 6.26 -7.05
N LEU A 77 0.93 7.32 -7.79
CA LEU A 77 0.42 8.65 -7.58
C LEU A 77 -0.53 9.05 -8.71
N ASN A 78 -1.60 9.74 -8.37
CA ASN A 78 -2.47 10.38 -9.34
C ASN A 78 -1.86 11.70 -9.86
N ALA A 79 -2.56 12.39 -10.76
CA ALA A 79 -2.10 13.64 -11.36
C ALA A 79 -1.98 14.83 -10.36
N GLU A 80 -2.49 14.67 -9.13
CA GLU A 80 -2.39 15.64 -8.04
C GLU A 80 -1.32 15.22 -7.00
N ASP A 81 -0.44 14.28 -7.35
CA ASP A 81 0.59 13.70 -6.47
C ASP A 81 0.03 13.05 -5.19
N GLN A 82 -1.21 12.56 -5.26
CA GLN A 82 -1.82 11.79 -4.17
C GLN A 82 -1.66 10.29 -4.39
N VAL A 83 -1.31 9.57 -3.33
CA VAL A 83 -1.23 8.09 -3.37
C VAL A 83 -2.61 7.51 -3.67
N CYS A 84 -2.70 6.73 -4.76
CA CYS A 84 -3.94 6.10 -5.20
C CYS A 84 -3.89 4.58 -5.21
N PHE A 85 -2.69 3.99 -5.27
CA PHE A 85 -2.49 2.54 -5.23
C PHE A 85 -1.10 2.23 -4.66
N ILE A 86 -0.99 1.09 -3.98
CA ILE A 86 0.29 0.55 -3.51
C ILE A 86 0.46 -0.81 -4.17
N GLU A 87 1.51 -0.96 -4.98
CA GLU A 87 1.90 -2.27 -5.50
C GLU A 87 2.81 -2.96 -4.48
N VAL A 88 2.39 -4.16 -4.07
CA VAL A 88 3.16 -5.02 -3.17
C VAL A 88 3.26 -6.39 -3.83
N LEU A 89 4.44 -6.71 -4.36
CA LEU A 89 4.68 -7.96 -5.07
C LEU A 89 5.76 -8.78 -4.36
N GLY A 90 5.53 -10.09 -4.22
CA GLY A 90 6.49 -11.00 -3.60
C GLY A 90 6.67 -10.80 -2.10
N ARG A 91 5.63 -10.33 -1.40
CA ARG A 91 5.59 -10.11 0.05
C ARG A 91 4.52 -10.99 0.71
N PRO A 92 4.81 -12.28 0.94
CA PRO A 92 3.84 -13.20 1.54
C PRO A 92 3.46 -12.81 2.97
N ASP A 93 4.33 -12.10 3.69
CA ASP A 93 4.06 -11.51 5.00
C ASP A 93 2.92 -10.48 4.93
N VAL A 94 2.98 -9.55 3.98
CA VAL A 94 1.94 -8.54 3.77
C VAL A 94 0.63 -9.20 3.34
N LYS A 95 0.72 -10.16 2.42
CA LYS A 95 -0.46 -10.90 1.95
C LYS A 95 -1.19 -11.62 3.09
N TYR A 96 -0.44 -12.35 3.92
CA TYR A 96 -1.00 -13.07 5.06
C TYR A 96 -1.74 -12.13 6.03
N LEU A 97 -1.15 -10.98 6.36
CA LEU A 97 -1.78 -10.00 7.26
C LEU A 97 -3.06 -9.38 6.67
N LEU A 98 -3.08 -9.10 5.36
CA LEU A 98 -4.27 -8.63 4.68
C LEU A 98 -5.37 -9.70 4.72
N GLU A 99 -5.07 -10.94 4.36
CA GLU A 99 -6.02 -12.05 4.38
C GLU A 99 -6.55 -12.29 5.80
N GLU A 100 -5.68 -12.34 6.81
CA GLU A 100 -6.07 -12.50 8.21
C GLU A 100 -7.02 -11.39 8.68
N TYR A 101 -6.76 -10.14 8.30
CA TYR A 101 -7.62 -9.01 8.65
C TYR A 101 -9.02 -9.12 8.02
N TYR A 102 -9.10 -9.40 6.72
CA TYR A 102 -10.39 -9.47 6.02
C TYR A 102 -11.16 -10.78 6.29
N ASP A 103 -10.50 -11.87 6.65
CA ASP A 103 -11.14 -13.13 7.06
C ASP A 103 -11.69 -13.07 8.50
N SER A 104 -11.09 -12.25 9.37
CA SER A 104 -11.51 -12.11 10.78
C SER A 104 -12.67 -11.14 10.98
N GLU A 105 -12.93 -10.24 10.03
CA GLU A 105 -14.07 -9.32 10.05
C GLU A 105 -15.35 -10.03 9.54
N PRO A 106 -16.40 -10.18 10.35
CA PRO A 106 -17.64 -10.84 9.94
C PRO A 106 -18.36 -10.03 8.85
N SER A 107 -18.79 -10.75 7.80
CA SER A 107 -19.51 -10.26 6.61
C SER A 107 -20.77 -9.43 6.92
#